data_AF-A0A7V3AAC6-F1
#
_entry.id   AF-A0A7V3AAC6-F1
#
_cell.length_a   1.000
_cell.length_b   1.000
_cell.length_c   1.000
_cell.angle_alpha   90.00
_cell.angle_beta   90.00
_cell.angle_gamma   90.00
#
_symmetry.space_group_name_H-M   'P 1'
#
loop_
_entity.id
_entity.type
_entity.pdbx_description
1 polymer ?
#
loop_
_entity_poly.entity_id
_entity_poly.type
_entity_poly.pdbx_seq_one_letter_code
_entity_poly.pdbx_strand_id
1 'polypeptide(L)'
;MVFSGKTDSSRPDDPSRVQSIAELVRLLCTALVTAEMFPSDHPQTRAAVSRAYAHLAGIFARQQAPVVISAAGTQIVFDGLPLQDRNPLVSKLAAKLEEIHVKNMFFTPALTEPEFQDFYRLLGKGARYINEHGGMNTLMAEAQIQNVQIRDVSYVLVTEDQKVVSRDAKVVDDDTLSRLEADAEVARYIAGAVLKRAEEQKWLLTEMKNEPQKMAALITEGINLATSRAGTGAQNEPTIEALVENIKLLGRSLIDDTTDQVRDGQEDLERAVLRLENELRMRSKQLTSSKVAAGFINEILALVSSYSDRVRAKRLSTEFVKDEKALRQTEKLIKELAPQEEPVSVLTRIRELILRGGVSEDAVNQMVTQLQDKKKRVRPPRLRPKPALQTAAEIERRLAGLNLAPDKLQEAVASLSRFVDEQARKKSSSDMRELGAGLARRERALNAISLGVILWDPEGRVEFANALAKDILKGQELPALRPPLADIMRKNALPLTDRELASPDMALSPAETKFLATVSAVLADGDCICGAILTPRRP
;
A
#
# COMPACT_ATOMS: atom_id res chain seq x y z
N MET A 1 19.40 -19.48 -53.52
CA MET A 1 20.38 -20.38 -52.89
C MET A 1 19.95 -20.58 -51.45
N VAL A 2 19.38 -21.74 -51.14
CA VAL A 2 18.96 -22.12 -49.78
C VAL A 2 20.07 -22.99 -49.20
N PHE A 3 20.73 -22.52 -48.15
CA PHE A 3 21.76 -23.28 -47.44
C PHE A 3 21.09 -24.33 -46.55
N SER A 4 20.90 -25.53 -47.07
CA SER A 4 20.58 -26.73 -46.29
C SER A 4 21.88 -27.38 -45.82
N GLY A 5 22.38 -26.94 -44.66
CA GLY A 5 23.53 -27.57 -44.02
C GLY A 5 23.15 -28.93 -43.41
N LYS A 6 23.58 -30.03 -44.03
CA LYS A 6 23.58 -31.35 -43.40
C LYS A 6 24.60 -31.35 -42.27
N THR A 7 24.13 -31.54 -41.04
CA THR A 7 24.96 -31.75 -39.86
C THR A 7 25.51 -33.18 -39.88
N ASP A 8 26.81 -33.31 -40.14
CA ASP A 8 27.55 -34.57 -40.15
C ASP A 8 27.86 -34.96 -38.69
N SER A 9 27.23 -36.02 -38.17
CA SER A 9 27.15 -36.33 -36.74
C SER A 9 28.16 -37.40 -36.27
N SER A 10 29.36 -37.48 -36.87
CA SER A 10 30.29 -38.59 -36.61
C SER A 10 31.69 -38.18 -36.09
N ARG A 11 31.81 -37.08 -35.33
CA ARG A 11 33.01 -36.81 -34.51
C ARG A 11 32.70 -37.06 -33.03
N PRO A 12 33.41 -37.98 -32.35
CA PRO A 12 33.23 -38.21 -30.93
C PRO A 12 33.87 -37.07 -30.12
N ASP A 13 33.15 -36.63 -29.09
CA ASP A 13 33.57 -35.70 -28.02
C ASP A 13 33.76 -34.21 -28.35
N ASP A 14 32.96 -33.62 -29.26
CA ASP A 14 32.78 -32.17 -29.20
C ASP A 14 31.87 -31.84 -28.01
N PRO A 15 32.37 -31.17 -26.94
CA PRO A 15 31.54 -30.83 -25.79
C PRO A 15 30.34 -30.04 -26.29
N SER A 16 29.16 -30.37 -25.77
CA SER A 16 27.93 -29.67 -26.15
C SER A 16 28.17 -28.16 -26.08
N ARG A 17 27.64 -27.40 -27.05
CA ARG A 17 27.80 -25.93 -27.10
C ARG A 17 27.53 -25.30 -25.73
N VAL A 18 26.49 -25.77 -25.04
CA VAL A 18 26.12 -25.36 -23.68
C VAL A 18 27.24 -25.60 -22.66
N GLN A 19 27.90 -26.75 -22.70
CA GLN A 19 29.01 -27.07 -21.79
C GLN A 19 30.25 -26.20 -22.08
N SER A 20 30.57 -25.97 -23.35
CA SER A 20 31.67 -25.05 -23.71
C SER A 20 31.38 -23.63 -23.23
N ILE A 21 30.12 -23.20 -23.25
CA ILE A 21 29.69 -21.89 -22.75
C ILE A 21 29.75 -21.82 -21.23
N ALA A 22 29.23 -22.82 -20.53
CA ALA A 22 29.29 -22.87 -19.07
C ALA A 22 30.73 -22.81 -18.57
N GLU A 23 31.64 -23.53 -19.24
CA GLU A 23 33.07 -23.47 -18.91
C GLU A 23 33.67 -22.09 -19.20
N LEU A 24 33.27 -21.42 -20.30
CA LEU A 24 33.70 -20.05 -20.56
C LEU A 24 33.28 -19.12 -19.41
N VAL A 25 31.99 -19.13 -19.02
CA VAL A 25 31.48 -18.27 -17.94
C VAL A 25 32.23 -18.55 -16.63
N ARG A 26 32.48 -19.82 -16.31
CA ARG A 26 33.25 -20.23 -15.11
C ARG A 26 34.69 -19.67 -15.14
N LEU A 27 35.36 -19.74 -16.29
CA LEU A 27 36.70 -19.19 -16.48
C LEU A 27 36.71 -17.66 -16.38
N LEU A 28 35.72 -16.98 -16.97
CA LEU A 28 35.55 -15.52 -16.87
C LEU A 28 35.33 -15.08 -15.42
N CYS A 29 34.52 -15.81 -14.65
CA CYS A 29 34.32 -15.56 -13.23
C CYS A 29 35.61 -15.72 -12.44
N THR A 30 36.36 -16.81 -12.71
CA THR A 30 37.63 -17.08 -12.04
C THR A 30 38.64 -15.98 -12.31
N ALA A 31 38.75 -15.55 -13.57
CA ALA A 31 39.61 -14.44 -13.99
C ALA A 31 39.24 -13.14 -13.26
N LEU A 32 37.94 -12.83 -13.14
CA LEU A 32 37.48 -11.64 -12.43
C LEU A 32 37.87 -11.68 -10.96
N VAL A 33 37.59 -12.79 -10.27
CA VAL A 33 37.92 -12.93 -8.84
C VAL A 33 39.43 -12.80 -8.61
N THR A 34 40.26 -13.40 -9.47
CA THR A 34 41.72 -13.24 -9.35
C THR A 34 42.18 -11.81 -9.62
N ALA A 35 41.56 -11.10 -10.56
CA ALA A 35 41.86 -9.70 -10.87
C ALA A 35 41.43 -8.73 -9.76
N GLU A 36 40.40 -9.07 -8.98
CA GLU A 36 40.02 -8.33 -7.76
C GLU A 36 41.00 -8.57 -6.61
N MET A 37 41.51 -9.79 -6.48
CA MET A 37 42.34 -10.19 -5.33
C MET A 37 43.81 -9.83 -5.47
N PHE A 38 44.34 -9.83 -6.69
CA PHE A 38 45.76 -9.59 -6.96
C PHE A 38 45.96 -8.52 -8.04
N PRO A 39 47.08 -7.78 -8.00
CA PRO A 39 47.44 -6.87 -9.08
C PRO A 39 47.44 -7.56 -10.45
N SER A 40 47.22 -6.81 -11.53
CA SER A 40 47.15 -7.34 -12.90
C SER A 40 48.40 -8.11 -13.33
N ASP A 41 49.56 -7.75 -12.78
CA ASP A 41 50.84 -8.36 -13.13
C ASP A 41 51.13 -9.65 -12.36
N HIS A 42 50.26 -10.00 -11.40
CA HIS A 42 50.43 -11.19 -10.57
C HIS A 42 50.30 -12.47 -11.43
N PRO A 43 51.19 -13.48 -11.25
CA PRO A 43 51.19 -14.69 -12.09
C PRO A 43 49.86 -15.44 -12.10
N GLN A 44 49.12 -15.43 -10.98
CA GLN A 44 47.81 -16.11 -10.90
C GLN A 44 46.73 -15.40 -11.72
N THR A 45 46.67 -14.06 -11.68
CA THR A 45 45.73 -13.26 -12.47
C THR A 45 46.02 -13.44 -13.96
N ARG A 46 47.29 -13.33 -14.35
CA ARG A 46 47.70 -13.57 -15.74
C ARG A 46 47.30 -14.96 -16.21
N ALA A 47 47.61 -16.01 -15.44
CA ALA A 47 47.25 -17.38 -15.80
C ALA A 47 45.74 -17.61 -15.92
N ALA A 48 44.94 -17.01 -15.04
CA ALA A 48 43.48 -17.13 -15.07
C ALA A 48 42.89 -16.41 -16.29
N VAL A 49 43.34 -15.19 -16.57
CA VAL A 49 42.90 -14.40 -17.73
C VAL A 49 43.32 -15.06 -19.05
N SER A 50 44.58 -15.51 -19.17
CA SER A 50 45.07 -16.23 -20.36
C SER A 50 44.28 -17.51 -20.62
N ARG A 51 43.88 -18.24 -19.56
CA ARG A 51 43.05 -19.45 -19.70
C ARG A 51 41.65 -19.13 -20.21
N ALA A 52 41.02 -18.08 -19.67
CA ALA A 52 39.71 -17.63 -20.15
C ALA A 52 39.77 -17.16 -21.61
N TYR A 53 40.83 -16.42 -21.98
CA TYR A 53 41.07 -16.00 -23.36
C TYR A 53 41.26 -17.18 -24.31
N ALA A 54 42.11 -18.16 -23.95
CA ALA A 54 42.35 -19.33 -24.79
C ALA A 54 41.05 -20.11 -25.09
N HIS A 55 40.16 -20.21 -24.09
CA HIS A 55 38.86 -20.85 -24.26
C HIS A 55 37.91 -20.03 -25.15
N LEU A 56 37.88 -18.71 -24.98
CA LEU A 56 37.13 -17.80 -25.84
C LEU A 56 37.62 -17.84 -27.29
N ALA A 57 38.94 -17.85 -27.51
CA ALA A 57 39.56 -17.99 -28.82
C ALA A 57 39.18 -19.33 -29.49
N GLY A 58 39.09 -20.41 -28.71
CA GLY A 58 38.58 -21.70 -29.19
C GLY A 58 37.10 -21.67 -29.61
N ILE A 59 36.28 -20.79 -29.01
CA ILE A 59 34.90 -20.54 -29.44
C ILE A 59 34.90 -19.73 -30.75
N PHE A 60 35.73 -18.69 -30.87
CA PHE A 60 35.86 -17.90 -32.09
C PHE A 60 36.33 -18.72 -33.29
N ALA A 61 37.30 -19.61 -33.10
CA ALA A 61 37.80 -20.49 -34.17
C ALA A 61 36.70 -21.39 -34.75
N ARG A 62 35.70 -21.76 -33.94
CA ARG A 62 34.58 -22.62 -34.34
C ARG A 62 33.39 -21.86 -34.92
N GLN A 63 33.05 -20.70 -34.36
CA GLN A 63 31.81 -19.99 -34.69
C GLN A 63 32.02 -18.80 -35.63
N GLN A 64 33.21 -18.20 -35.66
CA GLN A 64 33.53 -16.97 -36.41
C GLN A 64 32.54 -15.81 -36.18
N ALA A 65 31.82 -15.83 -35.06
CA ALA A 65 30.81 -14.85 -34.69
C ALA A 65 31.17 -14.19 -33.35
N PRO A 66 30.69 -12.96 -33.10
CA PRO A 66 30.82 -12.33 -31.79
C PRO A 66 30.14 -13.17 -30.70
N VAL A 67 30.77 -13.24 -29.54
CA VAL A 67 30.22 -13.90 -28.35
C VAL A 67 29.54 -12.85 -27.48
N VAL A 68 28.27 -13.08 -27.14
CA VAL A 68 27.47 -12.15 -26.33
C VAL A 68 27.20 -12.72 -24.96
N ILE A 69 27.58 -11.96 -23.93
CA ILE A 69 27.31 -12.27 -22.52
C ILE A 69 26.47 -11.15 -21.95
N SER A 70 25.27 -11.48 -21.50
CA SER A 70 24.34 -10.54 -20.90
C SER A 70 24.17 -10.83 -19.42
N ALA A 71 24.11 -9.80 -18.60
CA ALA A 71 23.74 -9.89 -17.19
C ALA A 71 22.28 -9.45 -17.03
N ALA A 72 21.46 -10.31 -16.42
CA ALA A 72 20.07 -10.04 -16.09
C ALA A 72 19.84 -10.33 -14.60
N GLY A 73 20.00 -9.30 -13.77
CA GLY A 73 19.99 -9.44 -12.31
C GLY A 73 21.09 -10.40 -11.84
N THR A 74 20.69 -11.51 -11.22
CA THR A 74 21.63 -12.52 -10.69
C THR A 74 22.02 -13.61 -11.69
N GLN A 75 21.50 -13.55 -12.92
CA GLN A 75 21.77 -14.56 -13.96
C GLN A 75 22.65 -14.02 -15.07
N ILE A 76 23.48 -14.91 -15.61
CA ILE A 76 24.19 -14.68 -16.88
C ILE A 76 23.40 -15.37 -17.99
N VAL A 77 23.14 -14.64 -19.06
CA VAL A 77 22.52 -15.11 -20.29
C VAL A 77 23.57 -15.12 -21.38
N PHE A 78 23.68 -16.23 -22.11
CA PHE A 78 24.62 -16.39 -23.21
C PHE A 78 23.85 -16.69 -24.49
N ASP A 79 24.03 -15.88 -25.54
CA ASP A 79 23.27 -16.00 -26.79
C ASP A 79 21.74 -16.13 -26.57
N GLY A 80 21.20 -15.41 -25.59
CA GLY A 80 19.78 -15.47 -25.21
C GLY A 80 19.38 -16.69 -24.37
N LEU A 81 20.30 -17.61 -24.06
CA LEU A 81 20.06 -18.77 -23.21
C LEU A 81 20.51 -18.49 -21.76
N PRO A 82 19.62 -18.55 -20.76
CA PRO A 82 20.01 -18.39 -19.37
C PRO A 82 20.91 -19.55 -18.94
N LEU A 83 22.05 -19.22 -18.33
CA LEU A 83 22.96 -20.22 -17.80
C LEU A 83 22.43 -20.70 -16.43
N GLN A 84 21.80 -21.87 -16.40
CA GLN A 84 21.37 -22.51 -15.16
C GLN A 84 22.56 -23.19 -14.45
N ASP A 85 23.50 -22.39 -13.95
CA ASP A 85 24.61 -22.90 -13.14
C ASP A 85 24.33 -22.65 -11.65
N ARG A 86 24.49 -23.70 -10.83
CA ARG A 86 24.39 -23.60 -9.36
C ARG A 86 25.65 -22.98 -8.74
N ASN A 87 26.64 -22.63 -9.57
CA ASN A 87 27.89 -22.06 -9.12
C ASN A 87 27.70 -20.61 -8.63
N PRO A 88 27.99 -20.32 -7.34
CA PRO A 88 27.84 -18.98 -6.77
C PRO A 88 28.74 -17.93 -7.44
N LEU A 89 29.81 -18.36 -8.12
CA LEU A 89 30.69 -17.46 -8.87
C LEU A 89 29.97 -16.79 -10.04
N VAL A 90 29.01 -17.48 -10.68
CA VAL A 90 28.25 -16.94 -11.83
C VAL A 90 27.35 -15.79 -11.36
N SER A 91 26.65 -15.96 -10.25
CA SER A 91 25.85 -14.89 -9.64
C SER A 91 26.71 -13.72 -9.16
N LYS A 92 27.93 -13.99 -8.67
CA LYS A 92 28.89 -12.94 -8.32
C LYS A 92 29.31 -12.14 -9.56
N LEU A 93 29.58 -12.80 -10.70
CA LEU A 93 29.88 -12.11 -11.96
C LEU A 93 28.70 -11.26 -12.42
N ALA A 94 27.47 -11.78 -12.40
CA ALA A 94 26.28 -11.03 -12.79
C ALA A 94 26.09 -9.77 -11.95
N ALA A 95 26.18 -9.89 -10.62
CA ALA A 95 26.11 -8.77 -9.70
C ALA A 95 27.22 -7.73 -9.93
N LYS A 96 28.43 -8.20 -10.27
CA LYS A 96 29.56 -7.29 -10.57
C LYS A 96 29.35 -6.52 -11.85
N LEU A 97 28.86 -7.16 -12.91
CA LEU A 97 28.51 -6.51 -14.17
C LEU A 97 27.38 -5.48 -13.95
N GLU A 98 26.40 -5.80 -13.11
CA GLU A 98 25.33 -4.87 -12.74
C GLU A 98 25.84 -3.65 -11.94
N GLU A 99 26.78 -3.85 -11.00
CA GLU A 99 27.41 -2.79 -10.20
C GLU A 99 28.14 -1.75 -11.06
N ILE A 100 28.70 -2.17 -12.20
CA ILE A 100 29.39 -1.31 -13.17
C ILE A 100 28.50 -0.86 -14.33
N HIS A 101 27.19 -1.09 -14.23
CA HIS A 101 26.19 -0.78 -15.27
C HIS A 101 26.49 -1.42 -16.63
N VAL A 102 26.99 -2.66 -16.64
CA VAL A 102 27.27 -3.44 -17.86
C VAL A 102 26.19 -4.51 -18.02
N LYS A 103 25.22 -4.25 -18.90
CA LYS A 103 24.14 -5.21 -19.20
C LYS A 103 24.56 -6.26 -20.23
N ASN A 104 25.33 -5.87 -21.24
CA ASN A 104 25.76 -6.77 -22.31
C ASN A 104 27.22 -6.52 -22.66
N MET A 105 27.99 -7.58 -22.79
CA MET A 105 29.37 -7.59 -23.29
C MET A 105 29.43 -8.37 -24.60
N PHE A 106 30.02 -7.75 -25.62
CA PHE A 106 30.26 -8.35 -26.92
C PHE A 106 31.75 -8.53 -27.10
N PHE A 107 32.20 -9.76 -27.31
CA PHE A 107 33.57 -10.07 -27.67
C PHE A 107 33.63 -10.40 -29.16
N THR A 108 34.44 -9.67 -29.91
CA THR A 108 34.57 -9.90 -31.35
C THR A 108 35.74 -10.85 -31.67
N PRO A 109 35.72 -11.59 -32.79
CA PRO A 109 36.80 -12.52 -33.15
C PRO A 109 38.19 -11.89 -33.34
N ALA A 110 38.28 -10.57 -33.49
CA ALA A 110 39.54 -9.84 -33.62
C ALA A 110 40.19 -9.51 -32.27
N LEU A 111 39.56 -9.87 -31.15
CA LEU A 111 40.05 -9.67 -29.79
C LEU A 111 41.41 -10.35 -29.58
N THR A 112 42.38 -9.58 -29.08
CA THR A 112 43.72 -10.08 -28.77
C THR A 112 43.89 -10.39 -27.28
N GLU A 113 44.87 -11.23 -26.93
CA GLU A 113 45.15 -11.56 -25.52
C GLU A 113 45.54 -10.33 -24.68
N PRO A 114 46.44 -9.42 -25.14
CA PRO A 114 46.80 -8.23 -24.38
C PRO A 114 45.60 -7.32 -24.11
N GLU A 115 44.74 -7.14 -25.11
CA GLU A 115 43.51 -6.36 -25.00
C GLU A 115 42.54 -6.97 -23.97
N PHE A 116 42.42 -8.30 -23.95
CA PHE A 116 41.61 -9.01 -22.96
C PHE A 116 42.18 -8.91 -21.55
N GLN A 117 43.51 -8.89 -21.40
CA GLN A 117 44.19 -8.63 -20.14
C GLN A 117 43.94 -7.19 -19.64
N ASP A 118 44.02 -6.22 -20.53
CA ASP A 118 43.73 -4.82 -20.20
C ASP A 118 42.26 -4.63 -19.79
N PHE A 119 41.33 -5.32 -20.45
CA PHE A 119 39.92 -5.34 -20.07
C PHE A 119 39.71 -5.85 -18.64
N TYR A 120 40.31 -6.98 -18.28
CA TYR A 120 40.23 -7.52 -16.91
C TYR A 120 40.95 -6.66 -15.89
N ARG A 121 42.03 -5.98 -16.27
CA ARG A 121 42.70 -4.99 -15.42
C ARG A 121 41.77 -3.82 -15.10
N LEU A 122 40.97 -3.35 -16.05
CA LEU A 122 39.96 -2.30 -15.80
C LEU A 122 38.83 -2.81 -14.90
N LEU A 123 38.29 -3.99 -15.17
CA LEU A 123 37.26 -4.62 -14.33
C LEU A 123 37.72 -4.79 -12.87
N GLY A 124 38.98 -5.20 -12.66
CA GLY A 124 39.55 -5.40 -11.32
C GLY A 124 39.68 -4.13 -10.47
N LYS A 125 39.61 -2.93 -11.07
CA LYS A 125 39.64 -1.66 -10.31
C LYS A 125 38.36 -1.39 -9.51
N GLY A 126 37.28 -2.12 -9.80
CA GLY A 126 36.00 -2.04 -9.11
C GLY A 126 35.11 -0.87 -9.55
N ALA A 127 33.82 -0.95 -9.20
CA ALA A 127 32.78 -0.06 -9.72
C ALA A 127 32.97 1.40 -9.32
N ARG A 128 33.44 1.66 -8.09
CA ARG A 128 33.71 3.03 -7.63
C ARG A 128 34.71 3.74 -8.53
N TYR A 129 35.84 3.10 -8.83
CA TYR A 129 36.86 3.68 -9.70
C TYR A 129 36.32 3.90 -11.12
N ILE A 130 35.62 2.90 -11.68
CA ILE A 130 35.04 2.98 -13.02
C ILE A 130 34.08 4.16 -13.15
N ASN A 131 33.20 4.34 -12.15
CA ASN A 131 32.21 5.42 -12.14
C ASN A 131 32.87 6.79 -11.94
N GLU A 132 33.91 6.90 -11.10
CA GLU A 132 34.68 8.13 -10.89
C GLU A 132 35.44 8.58 -12.16
N HIS A 133 35.76 7.66 -13.08
CA HIS A 133 36.50 7.95 -14.32
C HIS A 133 35.60 7.96 -15.57
N GLY A 134 34.31 8.30 -15.41
CA GLY A 134 33.40 8.49 -16.55
C GLY A 134 32.87 7.19 -17.17
N GLY A 135 32.93 6.08 -16.44
CA GLY A 135 32.33 4.79 -16.82
C GLY A 135 33.26 3.89 -17.63
N MET A 136 32.81 2.65 -17.85
CA MET A 136 33.63 1.60 -18.46
C MET A 136 34.00 1.92 -19.92
N ASN A 137 33.09 2.47 -20.71
CA ASN A 137 33.34 2.81 -22.12
C ASN A 137 34.49 3.83 -22.28
N THR A 138 34.56 4.82 -21.38
CA THR A 138 35.61 5.85 -21.38
C THR A 138 36.97 5.22 -21.08
N LEU A 139 37.05 4.42 -20.01
CA LEU A 139 38.27 3.71 -19.62
C LEU A 139 38.74 2.72 -20.69
N MET A 140 37.83 2.05 -21.39
CA MET A 140 38.16 1.15 -22.48
C MET A 140 38.74 1.89 -23.69
N ALA A 141 38.19 3.06 -24.03
CA ALA A 141 38.72 3.91 -25.10
C ALA A 141 40.14 4.40 -24.79
N GLU A 142 40.40 4.83 -23.55
CA GLU A 142 41.73 5.24 -23.07
C GLU A 142 42.74 4.08 -23.12
N ALA A 143 42.31 2.86 -22.77
CA ALA A 143 43.12 1.66 -22.83
C ALA A 143 43.24 1.05 -24.24
N GLN A 144 42.67 1.69 -25.27
CA GLN A 144 42.66 1.23 -26.66
C GLN A 144 42.01 -0.15 -26.86
N ILE A 145 41.02 -0.49 -26.03
CA ILE A 145 40.23 -1.72 -26.14
C ILE A 145 39.08 -1.49 -27.14
N GLN A 146 39.15 -2.12 -28.31
CA GLN A 146 38.24 -1.92 -29.45
C GLN A 146 37.33 -3.13 -29.73
N ASN A 147 37.81 -4.34 -29.42
CA ASN A 147 37.20 -5.62 -29.76
C ASN A 147 36.31 -6.17 -28.65
N VAL A 148 36.19 -5.44 -27.55
CA VAL A 148 35.17 -5.63 -26.50
C VAL A 148 34.21 -4.45 -26.57
N GLN A 149 32.91 -4.70 -26.70
CA GLN A 149 31.88 -3.65 -26.69
C GLN A 149 30.91 -3.87 -25.54
N ILE A 150 30.53 -2.79 -24.87
CA ILE A 150 29.53 -2.79 -23.82
C ILE A 150 28.30 -2.04 -24.32
N ARG A 151 27.11 -2.63 -24.16
CA ARG A 151 25.85 -1.98 -24.52
C ARG A 151 24.81 -2.12 -23.42
N ASP A 152 24.06 -1.05 -23.21
CA ASP A 152 22.94 -1.00 -22.26
C ASP A 152 21.62 -1.59 -22.79
N VAL A 153 21.56 -1.93 -24.09
CA VAL A 153 20.33 -2.41 -24.73
C VAL A 153 20.19 -3.91 -24.50
N SER A 154 19.17 -4.33 -23.75
CA SER A 154 18.85 -5.74 -23.53
C SER A 154 18.25 -6.36 -24.80
N TYR A 155 18.92 -7.37 -25.36
CA TYR A 155 18.37 -8.16 -26.46
C TYR A 155 17.55 -9.31 -25.86
N VAL A 156 16.22 -9.20 -25.92
CA VAL A 156 15.33 -10.33 -25.68
C VAL A 156 15.19 -11.07 -27.01
N LEU A 157 15.62 -12.33 -27.05
CA LEU A 157 15.47 -13.18 -28.23
C LEU A 157 13.96 -13.41 -28.46
N VAL A 158 13.38 -12.72 -29.43
CA VAL A 158 11.99 -12.94 -29.84
C VAL A 158 11.96 -14.16 -30.74
N THR A 159 11.45 -15.28 -30.24
CA THR A 159 11.21 -16.49 -31.04
C THR A 159 10.04 -16.24 -32.00
N GLU A 160 10.06 -16.88 -33.19
CA GLU A 160 9.12 -16.64 -34.30
C GLU A 160 7.62 -16.76 -33.95
N ASP A 161 7.28 -17.41 -32.83
CA ASP A 161 5.91 -17.51 -32.31
C ASP A 161 5.40 -16.21 -31.65
N GLN A 162 6.27 -15.21 -31.46
CA GLN A 162 5.90 -13.87 -31.00
C GLN A 162 5.88 -12.89 -32.19
N LYS A 163 4.70 -12.74 -32.79
CA LYS A 163 4.43 -11.77 -33.85
C LYS A 163 4.54 -10.33 -33.31
N VAL A 164 5.71 -9.72 -33.49
CA VAL A 164 5.91 -8.29 -33.21
C VAL A 164 5.21 -7.49 -34.31
N VAL A 165 4.09 -6.85 -33.96
CA VAL A 165 3.42 -5.91 -34.86
C VAL A 165 3.97 -4.52 -34.57
N SER A 166 4.88 -4.05 -35.41
CA SER A 166 5.17 -2.63 -35.56
C SER A 166 5.09 -2.25 -37.03
N ARG A 167 3.85 -2.18 -37.52
CA ARG A 167 3.48 -1.32 -38.65
C ARG A 167 2.90 -0.06 -38.03
N ASP A 168 3.72 0.99 -38.02
CA ASP A 168 3.36 2.42 -38.01
C ASP A 168 4.38 3.24 -37.20
N ALA A 169 5.61 3.29 -37.71
CA ALA A 169 6.52 4.37 -37.38
C ALA A 169 6.12 5.59 -38.22
N LYS A 170 5.29 6.46 -37.64
CA LYS A 170 5.05 7.81 -38.16
C LYS A 170 5.66 8.81 -37.19
N VAL A 171 6.70 9.49 -37.66
CA VAL A 171 7.41 10.56 -36.94
C VAL A 171 6.41 11.69 -36.63
N VAL A 172 6.09 11.87 -35.36
CA VAL A 172 5.39 13.05 -34.81
C VAL A 172 6.05 13.38 -33.47
N ASP A 173 6.20 14.68 -33.21
CA ASP A 173 7.08 15.31 -32.22
C ASP A 173 6.95 14.82 -30.75
N ASP A 174 8.08 14.99 -30.04
CA ASP A 174 8.64 14.10 -29.02
C ASP A 174 8.78 14.78 -27.65
N ASP A 175 7.71 14.86 -26.85
CA ASP A 175 7.95 15.16 -25.42
C ASP A 175 6.86 14.74 -24.42
N THR A 176 5.64 14.40 -24.86
CA THR A 176 4.54 14.05 -23.93
C THR A 176 3.96 12.65 -24.11
N LEU A 177 4.13 12.00 -25.27
CA LEU A 177 3.70 10.59 -25.46
C LEU A 177 4.73 9.57 -24.96
N SER A 178 6.03 9.87 -25.01
CA SER A 178 7.10 8.94 -24.64
C SER A 178 7.06 8.46 -23.18
N ARG A 179 6.44 9.23 -22.26
CA ARG A 179 6.26 8.79 -20.85
C ARG A 179 5.06 7.86 -20.66
N LEU A 180 3.93 8.15 -21.31
CA LEU A 180 2.72 7.33 -21.21
C LEU A 180 2.83 6.02 -21.98
N GLU A 181 3.57 6.00 -23.08
CA GLU A 181 3.85 4.78 -23.84
C GLU A 181 4.86 3.89 -23.12
N ALA A 182 5.88 4.46 -22.49
CA ALA A 182 6.81 3.71 -21.64
C ALA A 182 6.09 3.09 -20.44
N ASP A 183 5.20 3.81 -19.76
CA ASP A 183 4.43 3.27 -18.63
C ASP A 183 3.43 2.19 -19.07
N ALA A 184 2.78 2.35 -20.23
CA ALA A 184 1.87 1.36 -20.78
C ALA A 184 2.58 0.11 -21.34
N GLU A 185 3.83 0.25 -21.79
CA GLU A 185 4.69 -0.84 -22.26
C GLU A 185 5.32 -1.59 -21.08
N VAL A 186 5.70 -0.89 -20.02
CA VAL A 186 6.09 -1.47 -18.72
C VAL A 186 4.91 -2.20 -18.09
N ALA A 187 3.70 -1.65 -18.10
CA ALA A 187 2.50 -2.34 -17.63
C ALA A 187 2.14 -3.56 -18.50
N ARG A 188 2.39 -3.51 -19.82
CA ARG A 188 2.23 -4.66 -20.74
C ARG A 188 3.28 -5.74 -20.50
N TYR A 189 4.53 -5.34 -20.29
CA TYR A 189 5.64 -6.22 -19.94
C TYR A 189 5.39 -6.85 -18.58
N ILE A 190 4.96 -6.09 -17.58
CA ILE A 190 4.62 -6.61 -16.25
C ILE A 190 3.42 -7.55 -16.33
N ALA A 191 2.32 -7.18 -16.99
CA ALA A 191 1.15 -8.07 -17.12
C ALA A 191 1.44 -9.35 -17.94
N GLY A 192 2.40 -9.32 -18.87
CA GLY A 192 2.80 -10.46 -19.69
C GLY A 192 3.99 -11.28 -19.15
N ALA A 193 4.89 -10.66 -18.39
CA ALA A 193 6.13 -11.26 -17.87
C ALA A 193 6.00 -11.73 -16.42
N VAL A 194 5.19 -11.07 -15.58
CA VAL A 194 4.83 -11.53 -14.20
C VAL A 194 4.20 -12.93 -14.19
N LEU A 195 3.89 -13.47 -15.36
CA LEU A 195 3.21 -14.72 -15.59
C LEU A 195 4.09 -15.98 -15.58
N LYS A 196 5.44 -15.94 -15.51
CA LYS A 196 6.22 -17.18 -15.78
C LYS A 196 7.43 -17.56 -14.90
N ARG A 197 8.04 -16.75 -14.02
CA ARG A 197 9.28 -17.21 -13.31
C ARG A 197 9.44 -16.82 -11.84
N ALA A 198 10.08 -17.69 -11.06
CA ALA A 198 10.37 -17.54 -9.63
C ALA A 198 11.30 -16.36 -9.27
N GLU A 199 12.14 -15.89 -10.19
CA GLU A 199 13.01 -14.72 -9.97
C GLU A 199 12.23 -13.40 -10.01
N GLU A 200 11.17 -13.35 -10.80
CA GLU A 200 10.28 -12.18 -10.88
C GLU A 200 9.42 -12.04 -9.61
N GLN A 201 9.16 -13.14 -8.89
CA GLN A 201 8.54 -13.10 -7.57
C GLN A 201 9.44 -12.39 -6.55
N LYS A 202 10.75 -12.64 -6.60
CA LYS A 202 11.71 -11.97 -5.72
C LYS A 202 11.82 -10.48 -6.04
N TRP A 203 11.78 -10.12 -7.32
CA TRP A 203 11.65 -8.72 -7.74
C TRP A 203 10.36 -8.09 -7.22
N LEU A 204 9.20 -8.74 -7.41
CA LEU A 204 7.91 -8.24 -6.91
C LEU A 204 7.90 -8.05 -5.39
N LEU A 205 8.48 -8.98 -4.63
CA LEU A 205 8.63 -8.85 -3.18
C LEU A 205 9.52 -7.66 -2.82
N THR A 206 10.62 -7.46 -3.56
CA THR A 206 11.57 -6.37 -3.36
C THR A 206 10.92 -5.02 -3.69
N GLU A 207 10.19 -4.96 -4.81
CA GLU A 207 9.47 -3.78 -5.26
C GLU A 207 8.32 -3.44 -4.31
N MET A 208 7.58 -4.44 -3.83
CA MET A 208 6.55 -4.24 -2.82
C MET A 208 7.15 -3.75 -1.49
N LYS A 209 8.30 -4.32 -1.08
CA LYS A 209 9.02 -3.92 0.14
C LYS A 209 9.50 -2.46 0.06
N ASN A 210 10.08 -2.07 -1.06
CA ASN A 210 10.77 -0.79 -1.22
C ASN A 210 9.81 0.32 -1.70
N GLU A 211 8.89 0.02 -2.61
CA GLU A 211 8.03 0.97 -3.31
C GLU A 211 6.55 0.52 -3.40
N PRO A 212 5.84 0.34 -2.27
CA PRO A 212 4.45 -0.16 -2.27
C PRO A 212 3.47 0.74 -3.03
N GLN A 213 3.76 2.06 -3.13
CA GLN A 213 2.94 2.99 -3.91
C GLN A 213 3.05 2.73 -5.41
N LYS A 214 4.26 2.43 -5.89
CA LYS A 214 4.49 2.07 -7.29
C LYS A 214 3.82 0.76 -7.62
N MET A 215 3.91 -0.23 -6.73
CA MET A 215 3.19 -1.50 -6.89
C MET A 215 1.67 -1.30 -6.96
N ALA A 216 1.10 -0.45 -6.09
CA ALA A 216 -0.32 -0.13 -6.15
C ALA A 216 -0.71 0.60 -7.46
N ALA A 217 0.17 1.47 -7.96
CA ALA A 217 -0.01 2.14 -9.25
C ALA A 217 -0.01 1.15 -10.40
N LEU A 218 0.96 0.23 -10.44
CA LEU A 218 1.06 -0.83 -11.44
C LEU A 218 -0.16 -1.75 -11.44
N ILE A 219 -0.65 -2.15 -10.26
CA ILE A 219 -1.89 -2.94 -10.15
C ILE A 219 -3.07 -2.14 -10.72
N THR A 220 -3.17 -0.86 -10.37
CA THR A 220 -4.24 0.04 -10.86
C THR A 220 -4.19 0.23 -12.37
N GLU A 221 -3.01 0.42 -12.94
CA GLU A 221 -2.79 0.53 -14.38
C GLU A 221 -3.11 -0.76 -15.11
N GLY A 222 -2.71 -1.92 -14.55
CA GLY A 222 -3.09 -3.23 -15.04
C GLY A 222 -4.61 -3.42 -15.08
N ILE A 223 -5.31 -3.00 -14.03
CA ILE A 223 -6.79 -3.00 -13.97
C ILE A 223 -7.37 -2.10 -15.09
N ASN A 224 -6.83 -0.89 -15.27
CA ASN A 224 -7.31 0.05 -16.27
C ASN A 224 -7.09 -0.46 -17.70
N LEU A 225 -5.93 -1.05 -17.97
CA LEU A 225 -5.60 -1.68 -19.26
C LEU A 225 -6.52 -2.87 -19.54
N ALA A 226 -6.74 -3.74 -18.54
CA ALA A 226 -7.64 -4.88 -18.66
C ALA A 226 -9.09 -4.43 -18.92
N THR A 227 -9.57 -3.42 -18.19
CA THR A 227 -10.93 -2.87 -18.34
C THR A 227 -11.12 -2.21 -19.70
N SER A 228 -10.12 -1.45 -20.18
CA SER A 228 -10.15 -0.79 -21.48
C SER A 228 -10.21 -1.79 -22.63
N ARG A 229 -9.52 -2.93 -22.50
CA ARG A 229 -9.53 -4.03 -23.47
C ARG A 229 -10.81 -4.87 -23.43
N ALA A 230 -11.40 -5.06 -22.24
CA ALA A 230 -12.69 -5.73 -22.12
C ALA A 230 -13.80 -4.96 -22.85
N GLY A 231 -13.72 -3.62 -22.86
CA GLY A 231 -14.63 -2.77 -23.63
C GLY A 231 -14.51 -2.91 -25.16
N THR A 232 -13.38 -3.39 -25.69
CA THR A 232 -13.16 -3.57 -27.13
C THR A 232 -13.47 -4.99 -27.62
N GLY A 233 -14.03 -5.86 -26.77
CA GLY A 233 -14.43 -7.22 -27.15
C GLY A 233 -13.28 -8.21 -27.36
N ALA A 234 -12.05 -7.83 -27.04
CA ALA A 234 -10.92 -8.75 -27.04
C ALA A 234 -10.98 -9.64 -25.80
N GLN A 235 -11.32 -10.93 -25.99
CA GLN A 235 -11.31 -11.92 -24.92
C GLN A 235 -9.86 -12.15 -24.44
N ASN A 236 -9.48 -11.49 -23.35
CA ASN A 236 -8.19 -11.64 -22.68
C ASN A 236 -8.40 -11.88 -21.17
N GLU A 237 -9.02 -13.01 -20.82
CA GLU A 237 -9.04 -13.53 -19.45
C GLU A 237 -7.64 -13.88 -18.86
N PRO A 238 -6.63 -14.38 -19.61
CA PRO A 238 -5.44 -14.95 -18.97
C PRO A 238 -4.55 -13.92 -18.25
N THR A 239 -4.60 -12.64 -18.58
CA THR A 239 -3.79 -11.60 -17.90
C THR A 239 -4.33 -11.20 -16.53
N ILE A 240 -5.62 -11.44 -16.27
CA ILE A 240 -6.29 -11.01 -15.04
C ILE A 240 -6.12 -12.08 -13.95
N GLU A 241 -6.43 -13.33 -14.29
CA GLU A 241 -6.25 -14.48 -13.39
C GLU A 241 -4.79 -14.62 -12.95
N ALA A 242 -3.87 -14.41 -13.88
CA ALA A 242 -2.44 -14.31 -13.65
C ALA A 242 -2.04 -13.33 -12.54
N LEU A 243 -2.56 -12.10 -12.61
CA LEU A 243 -2.24 -11.06 -11.64
C LEU A 243 -2.76 -11.46 -10.26
N VAL A 244 -3.99 -11.97 -10.20
CA VAL A 244 -4.60 -12.47 -8.96
C VAL A 244 -3.81 -13.65 -8.39
N GLU A 245 -3.41 -14.59 -9.24
CA GLU A 245 -2.61 -15.76 -8.84
C GLU A 245 -1.23 -15.35 -8.30
N ASN A 246 -0.59 -14.36 -8.91
CA ASN A 246 0.66 -13.81 -8.39
C ASN A 246 0.49 -13.07 -7.07
N ILE A 247 -0.58 -12.29 -6.89
CA ILE A 247 -0.89 -11.69 -5.59
C ILE A 247 -1.19 -12.78 -4.55
N LYS A 248 -1.87 -13.88 -4.94
CA LYS A 248 -2.10 -15.05 -4.08
C LYS A 248 -0.78 -15.73 -3.68
N LEU A 249 0.15 -15.89 -4.62
CA LEU A 249 1.47 -16.48 -4.38
C LEU A 249 2.32 -15.61 -3.45
N LEU A 250 2.41 -14.30 -3.71
CA LEU A 250 3.09 -13.33 -2.84
C LEU A 250 2.51 -13.35 -1.42
N GLY A 251 1.18 -13.39 -1.33
CA GLY A 251 0.52 -13.47 -0.05
C GLY A 251 0.75 -14.79 0.69
N ARG A 252 0.93 -15.91 -0.02
CA ARG A 252 1.34 -17.18 0.59
C ARG A 252 2.78 -17.13 1.09
N SER A 253 3.73 -16.60 0.32
CA SER A 253 5.14 -16.49 0.77
C SER A 253 5.25 -15.61 2.02
N LEU A 254 4.45 -14.55 2.12
CA LEU A 254 4.35 -13.71 3.32
C LEU A 254 3.92 -14.48 4.59
N ILE A 255 3.14 -15.53 4.42
CA ILE A 255 2.65 -16.37 5.52
C ILE A 255 3.63 -17.50 5.79
N ASP A 256 4.12 -18.14 4.73
CA ASP A 256 4.86 -19.40 4.76
C ASP A 256 6.37 -19.21 5.03
N ASP A 257 6.96 -18.03 4.79
CA ASP A 257 8.38 -17.71 5.13
C ASP A 257 8.60 -17.52 6.65
N THR A 258 7.85 -18.26 7.47
CA THR A 258 7.94 -18.33 8.93
C THR A 258 9.09 -19.19 9.45
N THR A 259 9.96 -19.71 8.60
CA THR A 259 11.22 -20.32 9.06
C THR A 259 12.15 -19.23 9.60
N ASP A 260 12.58 -19.39 10.87
CA ASP A 260 13.28 -18.43 11.75
C ASP A 260 14.47 -17.61 11.19
N GLN A 261 14.90 -17.83 9.95
CA GLN A 261 16.11 -17.27 9.36
C GLN A 261 15.94 -15.87 8.75
N VAL A 262 14.72 -15.31 8.61
CA VAL A 262 14.50 -13.99 7.99
C VAL A 262 13.72 -13.03 8.90
N ARG A 263 14.13 -12.91 10.17
CA ARG A 263 13.59 -11.87 11.07
C ARG A 263 13.87 -10.44 10.57
N ASP A 264 15.03 -10.23 9.94
CA ASP A 264 15.55 -8.89 9.61
C ASP A 264 14.89 -8.20 8.38
N GLY A 265 13.89 -8.83 7.76
CA GLY A 265 13.13 -8.23 6.65
C GLY A 265 11.62 -8.27 6.84
N GLN A 266 11.13 -8.97 7.88
CA GLN A 266 9.71 -9.23 8.04
C GLN A 266 8.94 -7.96 8.38
N GLU A 267 9.44 -7.11 9.29
CA GLU A 267 8.75 -5.88 9.69
C GLU A 267 8.55 -4.90 8.52
N ASP A 268 9.56 -4.76 7.66
CA ASP A 268 9.49 -3.89 6.48
C ASP A 268 8.42 -4.38 5.51
N LEU A 269 8.37 -5.70 5.32
CA LEU A 269 7.43 -6.35 4.42
C LEU A 269 5.99 -6.27 4.97
N GLU A 270 5.81 -6.42 6.28
CA GLU A 270 4.52 -6.18 6.95
C GLU A 270 4.04 -4.74 6.73
N ARG A 271 4.93 -3.75 6.91
CA ARG A 271 4.63 -2.33 6.67
C ARG A 271 4.30 -2.07 5.20
N ALA A 272 5.00 -2.73 4.28
CA ALA A 272 4.75 -2.64 2.84
C ALA A 272 3.35 -3.15 2.47
N VAL A 273 2.93 -4.30 2.98
CA VAL A 273 1.59 -4.87 2.73
C VAL A 273 0.49 -3.94 3.25
N LEU A 274 0.67 -3.37 4.44
CA LEU A 274 -0.28 -2.41 5.02
C LEU A 274 -0.37 -1.12 4.20
N ARG A 275 0.76 -0.63 3.67
CA ARG A 275 0.80 0.52 2.76
C ARG A 275 0.11 0.20 1.44
N LEU A 276 0.37 -0.98 0.87
CA LEU A 276 -0.24 -1.45 -0.36
C LEU A 276 -1.76 -1.54 -0.22
N GLU A 277 -2.29 -2.11 0.87
CA GLU A 277 -3.74 -2.16 1.14
C GLU A 277 -4.35 -0.76 1.18
N ASN A 278 -3.73 0.17 1.91
CA ASN A 278 -4.23 1.54 2.03
C ASN A 278 -4.23 2.27 0.68
N GLU A 279 -3.17 2.11 -0.11
CA GLU A 279 -3.04 2.75 -1.42
C GLU A 279 -4.05 2.15 -2.42
N LEU A 280 -4.23 0.84 -2.44
CA LEU A 280 -5.27 0.17 -3.23
C LEU A 280 -6.68 0.61 -2.81
N ARG A 281 -6.93 0.78 -1.51
CA ARG A 281 -8.23 1.29 -1.02
C ARG A 281 -8.45 2.76 -1.38
N MET A 282 -7.40 3.58 -1.42
CA MET A 282 -7.49 4.96 -1.86
C MET A 282 -7.79 5.06 -3.36
N ARG A 283 -7.07 4.28 -4.18
CA ARG A 283 -7.22 4.28 -5.64
C ARG A 283 -8.50 3.60 -6.10
N SER A 284 -8.93 2.52 -5.45
CA SER A 284 -10.19 1.82 -5.78
C SER A 284 -11.39 2.75 -5.72
N LYS A 285 -11.45 3.70 -4.79
CA LYS A 285 -12.51 4.71 -4.71
C LYS A 285 -12.62 5.58 -5.97
N GLN A 286 -11.53 5.72 -6.74
CA GLN A 286 -11.50 6.48 -7.99
C GLN A 286 -11.95 5.62 -9.19
N LEU A 287 -11.82 4.30 -9.09
CA LEU A 287 -12.02 3.34 -10.18
C LEU A 287 -13.39 2.64 -10.15
N THR A 288 -14.19 2.83 -9.09
CA THR A 288 -15.52 2.23 -8.91
C THR A 288 -16.59 2.73 -9.88
N SER A 289 -16.26 3.65 -10.80
CA SER A 289 -17.18 4.13 -11.83
C SER A 289 -17.55 3.05 -12.87
N SER A 290 -16.72 2.02 -13.06
CA SER A 290 -17.00 0.88 -13.94
C SER A 290 -17.44 -0.35 -13.16
N LYS A 291 -18.60 -0.93 -13.52
CA LYS A 291 -19.19 -2.11 -12.85
C LYS A 291 -18.29 -3.35 -12.95
N VAL A 292 -17.59 -3.52 -14.08
CA VAL A 292 -16.67 -4.65 -14.32
C VAL A 292 -15.38 -4.47 -13.50
N ALA A 293 -14.81 -3.26 -13.51
CA ALA A 293 -13.63 -2.96 -12.70
C ALA A 293 -13.93 -3.08 -11.20
N ALA A 294 -15.13 -2.68 -10.76
CA ALA A 294 -15.53 -2.75 -9.36
C ALA A 294 -15.52 -4.19 -8.81
N GLY A 295 -16.01 -5.18 -9.56
CA GLY A 295 -15.96 -6.58 -9.13
C GLY A 295 -14.53 -7.07 -8.92
N PHE A 296 -13.66 -6.77 -9.88
CA PHE A 296 -12.25 -7.18 -9.85
C PHE A 296 -11.45 -6.48 -8.75
N ILE A 297 -11.62 -5.17 -8.62
CA ILE A 297 -11.00 -4.38 -7.55
C ILE A 297 -11.41 -4.92 -6.19
N ASN A 298 -12.69 -5.27 -6.02
CA ASN A 298 -13.17 -5.84 -4.76
C ASN A 298 -12.53 -7.21 -4.47
N GLU A 299 -12.25 -8.03 -5.49
CA GLU A 299 -11.55 -9.31 -5.30
C GLU A 299 -10.08 -9.10 -4.89
N ILE A 300 -9.34 -8.25 -5.60
CA ILE A 300 -7.94 -7.91 -5.24
C ILE A 300 -7.90 -7.28 -3.85
N LEU A 301 -8.80 -6.35 -3.55
CA LEU A 301 -8.83 -5.65 -2.28
C LEU A 301 -9.21 -6.62 -1.15
N ALA A 302 -10.15 -7.54 -1.36
CA ALA A 302 -10.46 -8.60 -0.41
C ALA A 302 -9.25 -9.51 -0.15
N LEU A 303 -8.52 -9.88 -1.20
CA LEU A 303 -7.33 -10.71 -1.11
C LEU A 303 -6.21 -10.00 -0.32
N VAL A 304 -5.87 -8.76 -0.70
CA VAL A 304 -4.83 -7.96 -0.02
C VAL A 304 -5.24 -7.64 1.42
N SER A 305 -6.52 -7.30 1.67
CA SER A 305 -7.04 -7.12 3.03
C SER A 305 -6.92 -8.40 3.86
N SER A 306 -7.16 -9.58 3.27
CA SER A 306 -6.98 -10.85 3.99
C SER A 306 -5.52 -11.10 4.40
N TYR A 307 -4.55 -10.70 3.58
CA TYR A 307 -3.13 -10.81 3.92
C TYR A 307 -2.72 -9.77 4.97
N SER A 308 -3.19 -8.54 4.81
CA SER A 308 -3.01 -7.47 5.79
C SER A 308 -3.57 -7.86 7.16
N ASP A 309 -4.74 -8.50 7.20
CA ASP A 309 -5.36 -9.00 8.42
C ASP A 309 -4.53 -10.11 9.09
N ARG A 310 -3.94 -11.03 8.31
CA ARG A 310 -3.01 -12.04 8.84
C ARG A 310 -1.75 -11.40 9.42
N VAL A 311 -1.19 -10.41 8.73
CA VAL A 311 -0.04 -9.61 9.21
C VAL A 311 -0.39 -8.89 10.52
N ARG A 312 -1.53 -8.19 10.58
CA ARG A 312 -2.02 -7.53 11.80
C ARG A 312 -2.20 -8.53 12.93
N ALA A 313 -2.87 -9.65 12.68
CA ALA A 313 -3.12 -10.68 13.68
C ALA A 313 -1.81 -11.25 14.24
N LYS A 314 -0.83 -11.56 13.37
CA LYS A 314 0.48 -12.06 13.76
C LYS A 314 1.24 -11.06 14.62
N ARG A 315 1.29 -9.79 14.20
CA ARG A 315 1.96 -8.71 14.95
C ARG A 315 1.31 -8.48 16.30
N LEU A 316 -0.03 -8.44 16.36
CA LEU A 316 -0.76 -8.28 17.62
C LEU A 316 -0.54 -9.48 18.55
N SER A 317 -0.55 -10.70 18.03
CA SER A 317 -0.29 -11.91 18.83
C SER A 317 1.14 -11.91 19.37
N THR A 318 2.11 -11.55 18.53
CA THR A 318 3.53 -11.49 18.92
C THR A 318 3.78 -10.44 20.00
N GLU A 319 3.19 -9.25 19.87
CA GLU A 319 3.31 -8.18 20.86
C GLU A 319 2.52 -8.51 22.14
N PHE A 320 1.39 -9.21 22.04
CA PHE A 320 0.62 -9.65 23.19
C PHE A 320 1.36 -10.70 24.03
N VAL A 321 2.01 -11.67 23.38
CA VAL A 321 2.76 -12.74 24.06
C VAL A 321 4.01 -12.20 24.78
N LYS A 322 4.56 -11.07 24.32
CA LYS A 322 5.78 -10.49 24.90
C LYS A 322 5.60 -9.82 26.27
N ASP A 323 4.42 -9.28 26.60
CA ASP A 323 4.24 -8.47 27.83
C ASP A 323 2.79 -8.50 28.35
N GLU A 324 2.54 -8.72 29.65
CA GLU A 324 1.19 -8.58 30.23
C GLU A 324 0.68 -7.12 30.18
N LYS A 325 1.58 -6.14 30.12
CA LYS A 325 1.21 -4.73 29.86
C LYS A 325 0.85 -4.48 28.39
N ALA A 326 0.92 -5.49 27.52
CA ALA A 326 0.70 -5.37 26.09
C ALA A 326 -0.68 -4.84 25.75
N LEU A 327 -1.74 -5.05 26.54
CA LEU A 327 -3.09 -4.57 26.20
C LEU A 327 -3.15 -3.11 25.71
N ARG A 328 -2.41 -2.19 26.36
CA ARG A 328 -2.33 -0.79 25.92
C ARG A 328 -1.50 -0.58 24.66
N GLN A 329 -0.41 -1.34 24.50
CA GLN A 329 0.44 -1.31 23.31
C GLN A 329 -0.26 -1.94 22.11
N THR A 330 -0.92 -3.07 22.29
CA THR A 330 -1.83 -3.73 21.33
C THR A 330 -2.95 -2.77 20.92
N GLU A 331 -3.56 -2.04 21.85
CA GLU A 331 -4.54 -1.00 21.52
C GLU A 331 -3.95 0.12 20.64
N LYS A 332 -2.74 0.59 20.97
CA LYS A 332 -2.02 1.61 20.19
C LYS A 332 -1.68 1.07 18.79
N LEU A 333 -1.21 -0.17 18.70
CA LEU A 333 -0.91 -0.86 17.46
C LEU A 333 -2.14 -1.03 16.59
N ILE A 334 -3.30 -1.38 17.14
CA ILE A 334 -4.54 -1.47 16.35
C ILE A 334 -4.88 -0.11 15.71
N LYS A 335 -4.70 1.00 16.44
CA LYS A 335 -4.91 2.35 15.91
C LYS A 335 -3.88 2.73 14.85
N GLU A 336 -2.62 2.31 15.03
CA GLU A 336 -1.54 2.56 14.06
C GLU A 336 -1.70 1.72 12.79
N LEU A 337 -2.16 0.47 12.91
CA LEU A 337 -2.27 -0.50 11.81
C LEU A 337 -3.51 -0.30 10.93
N ALA A 338 -4.51 0.44 11.42
CA ALA A 338 -5.75 0.69 10.71
C ALA A 338 -6.32 2.09 11.03
N PRO A 339 -5.63 3.17 10.62
CA PRO A 339 -6.02 4.55 10.97
C PRO A 339 -7.36 4.99 10.35
N GLN A 340 -7.83 4.28 9.32
CA GLN A 340 -9.06 4.59 8.58
C GLN A 340 -10.24 3.67 8.96
N GLU A 341 -10.03 2.68 9.83
CA GLU A 341 -11.08 1.75 10.26
C GLU A 341 -11.36 1.91 11.75
N GLU A 342 -12.59 1.57 12.16
CA GLU A 342 -12.92 1.50 13.58
C GLU A 342 -12.14 0.36 14.23
N PRO A 343 -11.39 0.59 15.33
CA PRO A 343 -10.57 -0.45 15.98
C PRO A 343 -11.33 -1.75 16.29
N VAL A 344 -12.62 -1.63 16.61
CA VAL A 344 -13.51 -2.76 16.92
C VAL A 344 -13.80 -3.61 15.68
N SER A 345 -13.98 -3.00 14.49
CA SER A 345 -14.25 -3.78 13.27
C SER A 345 -13.01 -4.58 12.86
N VAL A 346 -11.83 -3.96 12.98
CA VAL A 346 -10.54 -4.62 12.70
C VAL A 346 -10.37 -5.82 13.62
N LEU A 347 -10.52 -5.63 14.94
CA LEU A 347 -10.43 -6.73 15.92
C LEU A 347 -11.41 -7.85 15.66
N THR A 348 -12.66 -7.52 15.29
CA THR A 348 -13.68 -8.53 15.00
C THR A 348 -13.28 -9.37 13.79
N ARG A 349 -12.74 -8.73 12.73
CA ARG A 349 -12.30 -9.39 11.50
C ARG A 349 -11.10 -10.30 11.72
N ILE A 350 -10.17 -9.92 12.59
CA ILE A 350 -8.94 -10.68 12.85
C ILE A 350 -9.03 -11.60 14.09
N ARG A 351 -10.17 -11.65 14.77
CA ARG A 351 -10.38 -12.41 16.02
C ARG A 351 -9.90 -13.86 15.90
N GLU A 352 -10.39 -14.59 14.89
CA GLU A 352 -10.03 -16.00 14.70
C GLU A 352 -8.52 -16.20 14.46
N LEU A 353 -7.88 -15.26 13.75
CA LEU A 353 -6.45 -15.32 13.45
C LEU A 353 -5.61 -15.03 14.71
N ILE A 354 -6.05 -14.11 15.56
CA ILE A 354 -5.42 -13.81 16.85
C ILE A 354 -5.55 -14.99 17.81
N LEU A 355 -6.72 -15.65 17.86
CA LEU A 355 -6.92 -16.86 18.67
C LEU A 355 -5.99 -17.99 18.23
N ARG A 356 -5.82 -18.21 16.91
CA ARG A 356 -4.84 -19.17 16.38
C ARG A 356 -3.39 -18.79 16.70
N GLY A 357 -3.11 -17.49 16.88
CA GLY A 357 -1.83 -16.96 17.33
C GLY A 357 -1.53 -17.16 18.82
N GLY A 358 -2.42 -17.80 19.58
CA GLY A 358 -2.22 -18.14 20.99
C GLY A 358 -2.76 -17.12 22.00
N VAL A 359 -3.46 -16.08 21.55
CA VAL A 359 -4.12 -15.12 22.45
C VAL A 359 -5.45 -15.72 22.95
N SER A 360 -5.72 -15.64 24.25
CA SER A 360 -6.95 -16.19 24.83
C SER A 360 -8.21 -15.41 24.41
N GLU A 361 -9.35 -16.10 24.38
CA GLU A 361 -10.62 -15.48 24.03
C GLU A 361 -11.04 -14.37 25.00
N ASP A 362 -10.78 -14.56 26.29
CA ASP A 362 -11.02 -13.54 27.32
C ASP A 362 -10.21 -12.27 27.09
N ALA A 363 -8.93 -12.40 26.69
CA ALA A 363 -8.09 -11.26 26.37
C ALA A 363 -8.62 -10.48 25.15
N VAL A 364 -9.09 -11.18 24.12
CA VAL A 364 -9.71 -10.55 22.94
C VAL A 364 -11.00 -9.83 23.32
N ASN A 365 -11.86 -10.45 24.12
CA ASN A 365 -13.10 -9.82 24.60
C ASN A 365 -12.82 -8.58 25.47
N GLN A 366 -11.76 -8.64 26.29
CA GLN A 366 -11.32 -7.51 27.10
C GLN A 366 -10.84 -6.34 26.22
N MET A 367 -10.07 -6.62 25.16
CA MET A 367 -9.64 -5.60 24.19
C MET A 367 -10.83 -4.91 23.51
N VAL A 368 -11.81 -5.69 23.06
CA VAL A 368 -13.03 -5.16 22.43
C VAL A 368 -13.81 -4.27 23.40
N THR A 369 -13.98 -4.71 24.64
CA THR A 369 -14.71 -3.95 25.68
C THR A 369 -14.01 -2.62 25.99
N GLN A 370 -12.69 -2.63 26.18
CA GLN A 370 -11.92 -1.40 26.45
C GLN A 370 -12.00 -0.38 25.32
N LEU A 371 -11.97 -0.84 24.06
CA LEU A 371 -12.10 0.03 22.90
C LEU A 371 -13.52 0.63 22.78
N GLN A 372 -14.57 -0.15 23.08
CA GLN A 372 -15.95 0.33 23.09
C GLN A 372 -16.20 1.36 24.21
N ASP A 373 -15.67 1.12 25.41
CA ASP A 373 -15.85 2.01 26.55
C ASP A 373 -15.14 3.36 26.38
N LYS A 374 -13.98 3.38 25.72
CA LYS A 374 -13.31 4.65 25.36
C LYS A 374 -14.12 5.46 24.36
N LYS A 375 -14.79 4.82 23.40
CA LYS A 375 -15.66 5.53 22.43
C LYS A 375 -16.79 6.27 23.14
N LYS A 376 -17.38 5.65 24.18
CA LYS A 376 -18.41 6.29 25.02
C LYS A 376 -17.86 7.46 25.85
N ARG A 377 -16.56 7.49 26.15
CA ARG A 377 -15.90 8.54 26.95
C ARG A 377 -15.30 9.69 26.13
N VAL A 378 -15.31 9.64 24.80
CA VAL A 378 -14.82 10.77 23.98
C VAL A 378 -15.77 11.96 24.20
N ARG A 379 -15.34 12.89 25.06
CA ARG A 379 -16.03 14.16 25.26
C ARG A 379 -16.15 14.84 23.89
N PRO A 380 -17.34 15.36 23.52
CA PRO A 380 -17.50 16.09 22.27
C PRO A 380 -16.42 17.18 22.19
N PRO A 381 -15.73 17.34 21.04
CA PRO A 381 -14.67 18.33 20.91
C PRO A 381 -15.25 19.69 21.31
N ARG A 382 -14.69 20.30 22.35
CA ARG A 382 -15.01 21.69 22.71
C ARG A 382 -14.49 22.54 21.55
N LEU A 383 -15.38 22.84 20.60
CA LEU A 383 -15.18 23.83 19.56
C LEU A 383 -15.01 25.19 20.24
N ARG A 384 -13.78 25.51 20.64
CA ARG A 384 -13.42 26.89 20.94
C ARG A 384 -13.23 27.56 19.58
N PRO A 385 -14.09 28.52 19.17
CA PRO A 385 -13.83 29.30 17.97
C PRO A 385 -12.47 29.98 18.17
N LYS A 386 -11.48 29.63 17.33
CA LYS A 386 -10.23 30.39 17.30
C LYS A 386 -10.58 31.76 16.72
N PRO A 387 -10.33 32.87 17.45
CA PRO A 387 -10.64 34.20 16.94
C PRO A 387 -9.82 34.48 15.67
N ALA A 388 -10.44 35.09 14.66
CA ALA A 388 -9.84 35.39 13.34
C ALA A 388 -8.50 36.16 13.42
N LEU A 389 -8.29 36.91 14.50
CA LEU A 389 -7.03 37.61 14.79
C LEU A 389 -5.82 36.67 14.93
N GLN A 390 -6.03 35.40 15.33
CA GLN A 390 -4.93 34.42 15.41
C GLN A 390 -4.48 33.93 14.03
N THR A 391 -5.33 34.07 13.01
CA THR A 391 -5.09 33.50 11.67
C THR A 391 -4.17 34.40 10.85
N ALA A 392 -4.39 35.72 10.88
CA ALA A 392 -3.53 36.68 10.17
C ALA A 392 -2.09 36.68 10.69
N ALA A 393 -1.91 36.71 12.02
CA ALA A 393 -0.59 36.66 12.65
C ALA A 393 0.16 35.35 12.36
N GLU A 394 -0.55 34.22 12.25
CA GLU A 394 0.07 32.94 11.91
C GLU A 394 0.43 32.84 10.42
N ILE A 395 -0.38 33.42 9.53
CA ILE A 395 -0.06 33.55 8.09
C ILE A 395 1.17 34.45 7.91
N GLU A 396 1.21 35.60 8.58
CA GLU A 396 2.34 36.52 8.55
C GLU A 396 3.62 35.85 9.04
N ARG A 397 3.56 35.12 10.16
CA ARG A 397 4.70 34.37 10.70
C ARG A 397 5.22 33.31 9.73
N ARG A 398 4.35 32.65 8.96
CA ARG A 398 4.76 31.64 7.96
C ARG A 398 5.33 32.27 6.70
N LEU A 399 4.78 33.39 6.25
CA LEU A 399 5.26 34.09 5.07
C LEU A 399 6.55 34.89 5.32
N ALA A 400 6.83 35.28 6.57
CA ALA A 400 8.07 35.94 6.95
C ALA A 400 9.34 35.15 6.58
N GLY A 401 9.25 33.82 6.43
CA GLY A 401 10.36 32.97 6.00
C GLY A 401 10.68 33.00 4.50
N LEU A 402 9.87 33.68 3.68
CA LEU A 402 9.97 33.66 2.22
C LEU A 402 10.71 34.88 1.62
N ASN A 403 11.29 35.75 2.45
CA ASN A 403 12.03 36.95 2.01
C ASN A 403 11.29 37.81 0.97
N LEU A 404 9.96 37.91 1.10
CA LEU A 404 9.15 38.78 0.25
C LEU A 404 9.38 40.25 0.62
N ALA A 405 9.36 41.14 -0.38
CA ALA A 405 9.34 42.58 -0.14
C ALA A 405 8.13 42.94 0.75
N PRO A 406 8.25 43.90 1.68
CA PRO A 406 7.21 44.21 2.68
C PRO A 406 5.83 44.44 2.07
N ASP A 407 5.77 45.11 0.92
CA ASP A 407 4.53 45.44 0.22
C ASP A 407 3.84 44.17 -0.33
N LYS A 408 4.63 43.25 -0.89
CA LYS A 408 4.14 41.94 -1.38
C LYS A 408 3.75 41.01 -0.24
N LEU A 409 4.44 41.11 0.90
CA LEU A 409 4.10 40.35 2.10
C LEU A 409 2.74 40.79 2.65
N GLN A 410 2.48 42.09 2.76
CA GLN A 410 1.19 42.61 3.21
C GLN A 410 0.06 42.22 2.25
N GLU A 411 0.28 42.32 0.94
CA GLU A 411 -0.70 41.90 -0.07
C GLU A 411 -1.01 40.39 0.04
N ALA A 412 0.01 39.55 0.20
CA ALA A 412 -0.15 38.10 0.38
C ALA A 412 -0.87 37.74 1.68
N VAL A 413 -0.54 38.40 2.80
CA VAL A 413 -1.22 38.20 4.09
C VAL A 413 -2.69 38.60 3.99
N ALA A 414 -3.00 39.73 3.36
CA ALA A 414 -4.37 40.20 3.18
C ALA A 414 -5.19 39.26 2.29
N SER A 415 -4.61 38.78 1.19
CA SER A 415 -5.25 37.83 0.27
C SER A 415 -5.51 36.47 0.93
N LEU A 416 -4.52 35.90 1.62
CA LEU A 416 -4.67 34.62 2.30
C LEU A 416 -5.61 34.70 3.50
N SER A 417 -5.61 35.80 4.25
CA SER A 417 -6.54 35.98 5.37
C SER A 417 -7.99 36.01 4.87
N ARG A 418 -8.27 36.75 3.79
CA ARG A 418 -9.59 36.75 3.14
C ARG A 418 -9.99 35.36 2.65
N PHE A 419 -9.07 34.63 2.02
CA PHE A 419 -9.32 33.26 1.55
C PHE A 419 -9.64 32.31 2.71
N VAL A 420 -8.86 32.35 3.80
CA VAL A 420 -9.09 31.50 4.97
C VAL A 420 -10.40 31.84 5.66
N ASP A 421 -10.75 33.13 5.77
CA ASP A 421 -12.05 33.57 6.30
C ASP A 421 -13.21 33.10 5.42
N GLU A 422 -13.07 33.15 4.10
CA GLU A 422 -14.09 32.67 3.16
C GLU A 422 -14.25 31.14 3.25
N GLN A 423 -13.15 30.38 3.35
CA GLN A 423 -13.18 28.93 3.55
C GLN A 423 -13.76 28.55 4.91
N ALA A 424 -13.44 29.30 5.97
CA ALA A 424 -14.01 29.09 7.30
C ALA A 424 -15.52 29.35 7.30
N ARG A 425 -15.99 30.40 6.60
CA ARG A 425 -17.42 30.67 6.42
C ARG A 425 -18.11 29.58 5.60
N LYS A 426 -17.52 29.14 4.49
CA LYS A 426 -18.06 28.04 3.65
C LYS A 426 -18.16 26.75 4.46
N LYS A 427 -17.09 26.38 5.19
CA LYS A 427 -17.07 25.20 6.04
C LYS A 427 -18.08 25.30 7.18
N SER A 428 -18.14 26.42 7.90
CA SER A 428 -19.13 26.64 8.95
C SER A 428 -20.56 26.57 8.42
N SER A 429 -20.83 27.09 7.22
CA SER A 429 -22.15 27.00 6.58
C SER A 429 -22.51 25.57 6.17
N SER A 430 -21.53 24.80 5.68
CA SER A 430 -21.70 23.38 5.34
C SER A 430 -21.94 22.55 6.59
N ASP A 431 -21.13 22.74 7.63
CA ASP A 431 -21.24 22.06 8.91
C ASP A 431 -22.60 22.36 9.59
N MET A 432 -23.06 23.62 9.53
CA MET A 432 -24.39 24.00 10.03
C MET A 432 -25.52 23.38 9.22
N ARG A 433 -25.38 23.26 7.90
CA ARG A 433 -26.35 22.55 7.04
C ARG A 433 -26.38 21.05 7.34
N GLU A 434 -25.21 20.43 7.52
CA GLU A 434 -25.10 19.01 7.88
C GLU A 434 -25.69 18.73 9.27
N LEU A 435 -25.39 19.59 10.25
CA LEU A 435 -25.98 19.52 11.60
C LEU A 435 -27.49 19.71 11.55
N GLY A 436 -27.99 20.69 10.79
CA GLY A 436 -29.42 20.89 10.58
C GLY A 436 -30.09 19.67 9.94
N ALA A 437 -29.49 19.11 8.88
CA ALA A 437 -29.98 17.90 8.24
C ALA A 437 -29.89 16.66 9.15
N GLY A 438 -28.90 16.59 10.03
CA GLY A 438 -28.75 15.56 11.05
C GLY A 438 -29.84 15.65 12.11
N LEU A 439 -30.09 16.86 12.64
CA LEU A 439 -31.17 17.14 13.59
C LEU A 439 -32.54 16.82 12.99
N ALA A 440 -32.83 17.30 11.77
CA ALA A 440 -34.08 17.01 11.08
C ALA A 440 -34.28 15.51 10.79
N ARG A 441 -33.20 14.74 10.58
CA ARG A 441 -33.28 13.27 10.45
C ARG A 441 -33.59 12.61 11.78
N ARG A 442 -32.94 13.03 12.88
CA ARG A 442 -33.21 12.51 14.22
C ARG A 442 -34.62 12.85 14.68
N GLU A 443 -35.09 14.07 14.45
CA GLU A 443 -36.44 14.50 14.76
C GLU A 443 -37.47 13.69 13.96
N ARG A 444 -37.26 13.46 12.66
CA ARG A 444 -38.11 12.56 11.87
C ARG A 444 -38.13 11.13 12.41
N ALA A 445 -36.97 10.60 12.80
CA ALA A 445 -36.90 9.27 13.40
C ALA A 445 -37.68 9.22 14.72
N LEU A 446 -37.51 10.20 15.62
CA LEU A 446 -38.23 10.29 16.88
C LEU A 446 -39.75 10.49 16.68
N ASN A 447 -40.16 11.21 15.65
CA ASN A 447 -41.58 11.37 15.28
C ASN A 447 -42.18 10.12 14.61
N ALA A 448 -41.37 9.25 14.02
CA ALA A 448 -41.83 8.00 13.39
C ALA A 448 -42.02 6.85 14.39
N ILE A 449 -41.48 6.99 15.61
CA ILE A 449 -41.71 6.02 16.68
C ILE A 449 -43.17 6.14 17.14
N SER A 450 -43.87 5.02 17.28
CA SER A 450 -45.23 4.95 17.82
C SER A 450 -45.32 5.21 19.33
N LEU A 451 -44.31 5.84 19.92
CA LEU A 451 -44.18 6.13 21.35
C LEU A 451 -44.13 7.65 21.54
N GLY A 452 -44.78 8.17 22.58
CA GLY A 452 -44.62 9.56 23.00
C GLY A 452 -43.23 9.77 23.61
N VAL A 453 -42.42 10.66 23.04
CA VAL A 453 -41.06 10.97 23.52
C VAL A 453 -41.00 12.42 23.98
N ILE A 454 -40.58 12.63 25.22
CA ILE A 454 -40.29 13.94 25.80
C ILE A 454 -38.87 13.91 26.37
N LEU A 455 -38.07 14.89 26.03
CA LEU A 455 -36.72 15.09 26.56
C LEU A 455 -36.72 16.36 27.39
N TRP A 456 -36.18 16.26 28.60
CA TRP A 456 -35.95 17.40 29.48
C TRP A 456 -34.45 17.64 29.62
N ASP A 457 -34.09 18.92 29.68
CA ASP A 457 -32.78 19.34 30.12
C ASP A 457 -32.58 19.04 31.64
N PRO A 458 -31.36 19.13 32.15
CA PRO A 458 -31.05 18.90 33.58
C PRO A 458 -31.76 19.86 34.54
N GLU A 459 -32.11 21.03 34.03
CA GLU A 459 -32.87 22.05 34.75
C GLU A 459 -34.38 21.74 34.77
N GLY A 460 -34.80 20.64 34.12
CA GLY A 460 -36.18 20.20 34.05
C GLY A 460 -37.00 20.88 32.97
N ARG A 461 -36.41 21.64 32.05
CA ARG A 461 -37.15 22.28 30.93
C ARG A 461 -37.26 21.33 29.76
N VAL A 462 -38.40 21.33 29.07
CA VAL A 462 -38.58 20.48 27.89
C VAL A 462 -37.69 20.97 26.75
N GLU A 463 -36.73 20.13 26.34
CA GLU A 463 -35.85 20.38 25.18
C GLU A 463 -36.51 19.86 23.89
N PHE A 464 -37.29 18.78 23.98
CA PHE A 464 -37.96 18.16 22.83
C PHE A 464 -39.22 17.40 23.25
N ALA A 465 -40.26 17.45 22.41
CA ALA A 465 -41.42 16.56 22.51
C ALA A 465 -41.86 16.18 21.08
N ASN A 466 -41.98 14.87 20.82
CA ASN A 466 -42.41 14.38 19.51
C ASN A 466 -43.91 14.60 19.28
N ALA A 467 -44.37 14.41 18.04
CA ALA A 467 -45.75 14.68 17.65
C ALA A 467 -46.77 13.90 18.48
N LEU A 468 -46.52 12.61 18.72
CA LEU A 468 -47.41 11.76 19.51
C LEU A 468 -47.47 12.19 20.98
N ALA A 469 -46.35 12.57 21.60
CA ALA A 469 -46.36 13.11 22.96
C ALA A 469 -47.17 14.40 23.05
N LYS A 470 -47.03 15.30 22.07
CA LYS A 470 -47.81 16.56 22.02
C LYS A 470 -49.31 16.28 21.88
N ASP A 471 -49.68 15.27 21.10
CA ASP A 471 -51.07 14.87 20.88
C ASP A 471 -51.69 14.22 22.13
N ILE A 472 -50.97 13.29 22.76
CA ILE A 472 -51.37 12.67 24.04
C ILE A 472 -51.59 13.75 25.12
N LEU A 473 -50.72 14.76 25.15
CA LEU A 473 -50.81 15.90 26.07
C LEU A 473 -51.82 16.97 25.63
N LYS A 474 -52.52 16.76 24.50
CA LYS A 474 -53.52 17.68 23.95
C LYS A 474 -53.00 19.10 23.77
N GLY A 475 -51.73 19.23 23.36
CA GLY A 475 -51.07 20.52 23.12
C GLY A 475 -50.87 21.38 24.36
N GLN A 476 -51.02 20.85 25.57
CA GLN A 476 -50.69 21.60 26.79
C GLN A 476 -49.18 21.85 26.85
N GLU A 477 -48.78 23.09 27.15
CA GLU A 477 -47.37 23.39 27.43
C GLU A 477 -46.91 22.58 28.64
N LEU A 478 -45.87 21.77 28.45
CA LEU A 478 -45.29 20.97 29.51
C LEU A 478 -44.55 21.89 30.48
N PRO A 479 -44.92 21.92 31.77
CA PRO A 479 -44.24 22.74 32.74
C PRO A 479 -42.79 22.27 32.92
N ALA A 480 -41.89 23.19 33.29
CA ALA A 480 -40.56 22.81 33.74
C ALA A 480 -40.69 21.95 35.01
N LEU A 481 -39.98 20.82 35.05
CA LEU A 481 -39.98 19.91 36.19
C LEU A 481 -39.43 20.64 37.42
N ARG A 482 -40.24 20.76 38.47
CA ARG A 482 -39.74 21.23 39.76
C ARG A 482 -38.83 20.17 40.41
N PRO A 483 -37.95 20.54 41.34
CA PRO A 483 -36.98 19.61 41.95
C PRO A 483 -37.56 18.28 42.45
N PRO A 484 -38.74 18.23 43.10
CA PRO A 484 -39.33 16.97 43.56
C PRO A 484 -39.61 16.02 42.39
N LEU A 485 -40.18 16.55 41.30
CA LEU A 485 -40.50 15.76 40.10
C LEU A 485 -39.24 15.35 39.34
N ALA A 486 -38.25 16.25 39.22
CA ALA A 486 -36.96 15.94 38.62
C ALA A 486 -36.25 14.80 39.39
N ASP A 487 -36.32 14.79 40.72
CA ASP A 487 -35.72 13.73 41.54
C ASP A 487 -36.45 12.39 41.40
N ILE A 488 -37.77 12.38 41.27
CA ILE A 488 -38.55 11.17 40.98
C ILE A 488 -38.17 10.60 39.62
N MET A 489 -38.10 11.47 38.58
CA MET A 489 -37.68 11.07 37.24
C MET A 489 -36.25 10.51 37.23
N ARG A 490 -35.31 11.09 37.99
CA ARG A 490 -33.94 10.55 38.13
C ARG A 490 -33.91 9.18 38.78
N LYS A 491 -34.82 8.91 39.72
CA LYS A 491 -34.89 7.65 40.46
C LYS A 491 -35.56 6.52 39.68
N ASN A 492 -36.08 6.78 38.47
CA ASN A 492 -36.82 5.82 37.63
C ASN A 492 -37.99 5.13 38.38
N ALA A 493 -38.62 5.83 39.34
CA ALA A 493 -39.66 5.26 40.18
C ALA A 493 -41.07 5.42 39.56
N LEU A 494 -41.23 5.02 38.29
CA LEU A 494 -42.53 4.98 37.60
C LEU A 494 -42.95 3.53 37.34
N PRO A 495 -44.27 3.19 37.40
CA PRO A 495 -45.39 4.08 37.73
C PRO A 495 -45.44 4.42 39.23
N LEU A 496 -45.89 5.62 39.56
CA LEU A 496 -46.21 5.98 40.94
C LEU A 496 -47.58 5.44 41.31
N THR A 497 -47.72 4.92 42.53
CA THR A 497 -49.01 4.53 43.11
C THR A 497 -49.86 5.77 43.44
N ASP A 498 -51.19 5.63 43.46
CA ASP A 498 -52.11 6.72 43.86
C ASP A 498 -51.75 7.29 45.24
N ARG A 499 -51.22 6.45 46.13
CA ARG A 499 -50.74 6.85 47.45
C ARG A 499 -49.49 7.74 47.39
N GLU A 500 -48.57 7.48 46.47
CA GLU A 500 -47.38 8.31 46.26
C GLU A 500 -47.74 9.64 45.60
N LEU A 501 -48.69 9.64 44.65
CA LEU A 501 -49.21 10.85 44.03
C LEU A 501 -49.97 11.75 45.03
N ALA A 502 -50.64 11.16 46.01
CA ALA A 502 -51.35 11.86 47.07
C ALA A 502 -50.46 12.27 48.26
N SER A 503 -49.16 11.97 48.23
CA SER A 503 -48.27 12.28 49.34
C SER A 503 -48.10 13.80 49.50
N PRO A 504 -48.42 14.38 50.69
CA PRO A 504 -48.25 15.81 50.94
C PRO A 504 -46.79 16.27 50.83
N ASP A 505 -45.84 15.34 51.00
CA ASP A 505 -44.40 15.62 50.93
C ASP A 505 -43.90 15.87 49.49
N MET A 506 -44.67 15.47 48.48
CA MET A 506 -44.27 15.60 47.08
C MET A 506 -44.55 17.00 46.50
N ALA A 507 -45.42 17.77 47.17
CA ALA A 507 -45.78 19.17 46.87
C ALA A 507 -45.97 19.48 45.37
N LEU A 508 -46.55 18.55 44.59
CA LEU A 508 -46.75 18.66 43.15
C LEU A 508 -47.80 19.70 42.78
N SER A 509 -47.64 20.35 41.63
CA SER A 509 -48.59 21.32 41.12
C SER A 509 -49.73 20.56 40.43
N PRO A 510 -50.93 21.15 40.30
CA PRO A 510 -52.04 20.49 39.62
C PRO A 510 -51.68 20.00 38.20
N ALA A 511 -50.82 20.73 37.49
CA ALA A 511 -50.33 20.36 36.17
C ALA A 511 -49.36 19.15 36.22
N GLU A 512 -48.45 19.09 37.19
CA GLU A 512 -47.53 17.97 37.38
C GLU A 512 -48.25 16.71 37.87
N THR A 513 -49.22 16.84 38.79
CA THR A 513 -50.06 15.73 39.23
C THR A 513 -50.86 15.16 38.06
N LYS A 514 -51.44 16.03 37.23
CA LYS A 514 -52.17 15.61 36.02
C LYS A 514 -51.24 14.94 35.00
N PHE A 515 -50.03 15.47 34.80
CA PHE A 515 -49.02 14.88 33.92
C PHE A 515 -48.63 13.48 34.41
N LEU A 516 -48.25 13.34 35.68
CA LEU A 516 -47.88 12.06 36.27
C LEU A 516 -49.04 11.06 36.26
N ALA A 517 -50.27 11.49 36.53
CA ALA A 517 -51.46 10.64 36.42
C ALA A 517 -51.67 10.16 34.98
N THR A 518 -51.46 11.04 33.99
CA THR A 518 -51.54 10.68 32.56
C THR A 518 -50.46 9.66 32.20
N VAL A 519 -49.23 9.86 32.67
CA VAL A 519 -48.11 8.91 32.46
C VAL A 519 -48.40 7.57 33.15
N SER A 520 -48.87 7.57 34.40
CA SER A 520 -49.23 6.35 35.13
C SER A 520 -50.38 5.59 34.47
N ALA A 521 -51.41 6.29 33.97
CA ALA A 521 -52.52 5.67 33.24
C ALA A 521 -52.05 5.00 31.94
N VAL A 522 -51.22 5.68 31.15
CA VAL A 522 -50.62 5.11 29.94
C VAL A 522 -49.74 3.89 30.27
N LEU A 523 -48.96 3.94 31.37
CA LEU A 523 -48.17 2.80 31.83
C LEU A 523 -49.03 1.61 32.29
N ALA A 524 -50.21 1.86 32.86
CA ALA A 524 -51.12 0.82 33.35
C ALA A 524 -51.86 0.09 32.21
N ASP A 525 -52.17 0.79 31.12
CA ASP A 525 -52.89 0.23 29.97
C ASP A 525 -52.02 -0.69 29.09
N GLY A 526 -50.71 -0.82 29.37
CA GLY A 526 -49.81 -1.79 28.72
C GLY A 526 -49.43 -1.45 27.27
N ASP A 527 -50.04 -0.43 26.68
CA ASP A 527 -49.68 0.08 25.36
C ASP A 527 -48.66 1.23 25.50
N CYS A 528 -47.42 0.91 25.13
CA CYS A 528 -46.32 1.84 24.81
C CYS A 528 -45.43 2.35 25.97
N ILE A 529 -44.17 1.89 25.97
CA ILE A 529 -43.11 2.16 26.95
C ILE A 529 -42.72 3.66 27.00
N CYS A 530 -42.64 4.21 28.21
CA CYS A 530 -42.14 5.55 28.52
C CYS A 530 -40.66 5.52 28.96
N GLY A 531 -39.86 6.43 28.41
CA GLY A 531 -38.53 6.75 28.95
C GLY A 531 -38.38 8.26 29.03
N ALA A 532 -38.25 8.79 30.25
CA ALA A 532 -37.78 10.16 30.47
C ALA A 532 -36.26 10.09 30.65
N ILE A 533 -35.50 10.59 29.68
CA ILE A 533 -34.05 10.72 29.83
C ILE A 533 -33.76 12.17 30.21
N LEU A 534 -33.33 12.39 31.46
CA LEU A 534 -32.67 13.61 31.86
C LEU A 534 -31.26 13.59 31.26
N THR A 535 -31.05 14.32 30.17
CA THR A 535 -29.72 14.49 29.58
C THR A 535 -28.89 15.37 30.52
N PRO A 536 -27.73 14.93 31.06
CA PRO A 536 -26.94 15.73 32.01
C PRO A 536 -26.36 17.00 31.34
N ARG A 537 -26.23 18.10 32.11
CA ARG A 537 -25.77 19.40 31.56
C ARG A 537 -24.33 19.23 31.13
N ARG A 538 -24.04 19.57 29.88
CA ARG A 538 -22.65 19.71 29.47
C ARG A 538 -22.01 20.84 30.28
N PRO A 539 -20.88 20.60 30.98
CA PRO A 539 -20.13 21.65 31.65
C PRO A 539 -19.38 22.55 30.68
#